data_AF-A0A9D1JHQ8-F1
#
_entry.id   AF-A0A9D1JHQ8-F1
#
_cell.length_a   1.000
_cell.length_b   1.000
_cell.length_c   1.000
_cell.angle_alpha   90.00
_cell.angle_beta   90.00
_cell.angle_gamma   90.00
#
_symmetry.space_group_name_H-M   'P 1'
#
loop_
_entity.id
_entity.type
_entity.pdbx_description
1 polymer ?
#
loop_
_entity_poly.entity_id
_entity_poly.type
_entity_poly.pdbx_seq_one_letter_code
_entity_poly.pdbx_strand_id
1 'polypeptide(L)'
;MHKIVTVTLTAISIAFCAVILFFTFFGERLYYDTKPKVEYVSLSMSVNGNRIVPASAVYEEGGKSYVYAIVPTTGFSAQIYTLSKIEITVNETVEDYIYPGENALITVVDTLPSPGLNVVSKCNEEISDGIRVLPVESLE
;
A
#
# COMPACT_ATOMS: atom_id res chain seq x y z
N MET A 1 1.43 4.05 -54.62
CA MET A 1 2.24 3.71 -53.43
C MET A 1 2.41 4.89 -52.46
N HIS A 2 2.90 6.06 -52.90
CA HIS A 2 3.21 7.19 -52.02
C HIS A 2 2.01 7.71 -51.18
N LYS A 3 0.82 7.87 -51.77
CA LYS A 3 -0.39 8.34 -51.06
C LYS A 3 -0.86 7.39 -49.95
N ILE A 4 -0.73 6.07 -50.15
CA ILE A 4 -1.16 5.07 -49.16
C ILE A 4 -0.23 5.13 -47.95
N VAL A 5 1.08 5.23 -48.17
CA VAL A 5 2.08 5.36 -47.09
C VAL A 5 1.85 6.63 -46.26
N THR A 6 1.57 7.76 -46.92
CA THR A 6 1.31 9.03 -46.22
C THR A 6 0.03 8.97 -45.37
N VAL A 7 -1.07 8.39 -45.89
CA VAL A 7 -2.32 8.25 -45.13
C VAL A 7 -2.15 7.35 -43.91
N THR A 8 -1.44 6.23 -44.06
CA THR A 8 -1.16 5.31 -42.94
C THR A 8 -0.30 5.98 -41.86
N LEU A 9 0.71 6.75 -42.24
CA LEU A 9 1.59 7.44 -41.29
C LEU A 9 0.84 8.54 -40.52
N THR A 10 -0.04 9.30 -41.18
CA THR A 10 -0.87 10.32 -40.54
C THR A 10 -1.87 9.69 -39.57
N ALA A 11 -2.52 8.57 -39.94
CA ALA A 11 -3.43 7.86 -39.05
C ALA A 11 -2.73 7.33 -37.79
N ILE A 12 -1.53 6.76 -37.93
CA ILE A 12 -0.71 6.30 -36.79
C ILE A 12 -0.33 7.48 -35.90
N SER A 13 0.09 8.61 -36.49
CA SER A 13 0.49 9.80 -35.72
C SER A 13 -0.66 10.38 -34.90
N ILE A 14 -1.87 10.43 -35.47
CA ILE A 14 -3.08 10.87 -34.77
C ILE A 14 -3.43 9.88 -33.64
N ALA A 15 -3.38 8.58 -33.90
CA ALA A 15 -3.63 7.57 -32.87
C ALA A 15 -2.63 7.69 -31.71
N PHE A 16 -1.34 7.91 -32.02
CA PHE A 16 -0.30 8.11 -31.01
C PHE A 16 -0.55 9.38 -30.19
N CYS A 17 -0.92 10.49 -30.84
CA CYS A 17 -1.29 11.73 -30.13
C CYS A 17 -2.52 11.51 -29.23
N ALA A 18 -3.54 10.79 -29.70
CA ALA A 18 -4.72 10.49 -28.91
C ALA A 18 -4.38 9.63 -27.67
N VAL A 19 -3.50 8.64 -27.81
CA VAL A 19 -3.02 7.81 -26.69
C VAL A 19 -2.25 8.67 -25.68
N ILE A 20 -1.35 9.54 -26.13
CA ILE A 20 -0.61 10.44 -25.24
C ILE A 20 -1.58 11.36 -24.48
N LEU A 21 -2.52 12.00 -25.18
CA LEU A 21 -3.52 12.86 -24.54
C LEU A 21 -4.37 12.07 -23.53
N PHE A 22 -4.78 10.84 -23.87
CA PHE A 22 -5.52 9.98 -22.96
C PHE A 22 -4.75 9.72 -21.66
N PHE A 23 -3.49 9.27 -21.74
CA PHE A 23 -2.70 9.04 -20.53
C PHE A 23 -2.32 10.33 -19.80
N THR A 24 -2.22 11.45 -20.51
CA THR A 24 -1.96 12.76 -19.89
C THR A 24 -3.16 13.24 -19.07
N PHE A 25 -4.39 13.07 -19.56
CA PHE A 25 -5.60 13.53 -18.87
C PHE A 25 -6.18 12.51 -17.89
N PHE A 26 -6.02 11.20 -18.16
CA PHE A 26 -6.65 10.14 -17.36
C PHE A 26 -5.66 9.24 -16.62
N GLY A 27 -4.35 9.35 -16.87
CA GLY A 27 -3.34 8.45 -16.32
C GLY A 27 -3.27 8.49 -14.79
N GLU A 28 -3.38 9.68 -14.19
CA GLU A 28 -3.39 9.84 -12.73
C GLU A 28 -4.62 9.17 -12.10
N ARG A 29 -5.81 9.42 -12.66
CA ARG A 29 -7.04 8.77 -12.21
C ARG A 29 -7.00 7.25 -12.36
N LEU A 30 -6.53 6.76 -13.51
CA LEU A 30 -6.33 5.32 -13.74
C LEU A 30 -5.34 4.72 -12.75
N TYR A 31 -4.31 5.46 -12.35
CA TYR A 31 -3.38 5.01 -11.33
C TYR A 31 -4.10 4.84 -9.98
N TYR A 32 -4.85 5.85 -9.51
CA TYR A 32 -5.54 5.78 -8.21
C TYR A 32 -6.71 4.79 -8.18
N ASP A 33 -7.44 4.63 -9.29
CA ASP A 33 -8.61 3.73 -9.38
C ASP A 33 -8.21 2.24 -9.47
N THR A 34 -6.95 1.93 -9.78
CA THR A 34 -6.47 0.53 -10.02
C THR A 34 -5.54 0.01 -8.93
N LYS A 35 -5.43 0.68 -7.79
CA LYS A 35 -4.55 0.27 -6.69
C LYS A 35 -5.37 -0.07 -5.47
N PRO A 36 -5.03 -1.17 -4.77
CA PRO A 36 -5.61 -1.45 -3.47
C PRO A 36 -5.42 -0.25 -2.54
N LYS A 37 -6.50 0.13 -1.87
CA LYS A 37 -6.50 1.17 -0.86
C LYS A 37 -6.24 0.56 0.49
N VAL A 38 -5.34 1.16 1.26
CA VAL A 38 -4.94 0.66 2.59
C VAL A 38 -5.12 1.74 3.64
N GLU A 39 -5.85 1.42 4.71
CA GLU A 39 -5.74 2.17 5.96
C GLU A 39 -4.43 1.77 6.63
N TYR A 40 -3.83 2.72 7.33
CA TYR A 40 -2.57 2.48 8.01
C TYR A 40 -2.54 3.15 9.37
N VAL A 41 -1.78 2.54 10.26
CA VAL A 41 -1.46 3.11 11.56
C VAL A 41 0.03 3.39 11.63
N SER A 42 0.38 4.54 12.20
CA SER A 42 1.78 4.88 12.44
C SER A 42 2.22 4.31 13.77
N LEU A 43 3.24 3.45 13.72
CA LEU A 43 3.76 2.79 14.90
C LEU A 43 4.63 3.74 15.73
N SER A 44 4.00 4.40 16.70
CA SER A 44 4.67 5.36 17.57
C SER A 44 5.08 4.78 18.93
N MET A 45 4.54 3.62 19.31
CA MET A 45 4.66 3.10 20.68
C MET A 45 5.57 1.85 20.77
N SER A 46 6.36 1.80 21.84
CA SER A 46 7.08 0.60 22.29
C SER A 46 7.01 0.52 23.81
N VAL A 47 6.78 -0.67 24.35
CA VAL A 47 6.73 -0.94 25.78
C VAL A 47 7.73 -2.05 26.08
N ASN A 48 8.65 -1.81 27.02
CA ASN A 48 9.67 -2.78 27.45
C ASN A 48 10.51 -3.38 26.30
N GLY A 49 10.75 -2.61 25.23
CA GLY A 49 11.49 -3.07 24.05
C GLY A 49 10.61 -3.74 22.99
N ASN A 50 9.39 -4.15 23.36
CA ASN A 50 8.42 -4.73 22.44
C ASN A 50 7.61 -3.64 21.75
N ARG A 51 7.10 -3.93 20.56
CA ARG A 51 6.30 -3.02 19.75
C ARG A 51 4.82 -3.40 19.89
N ILE A 52 3.98 -2.38 19.91
CA ILE A 52 2.53 -2.53 20.00
C ILE A 52 1.94 -2.21 18.63
N VAL A 53 1.19 -3.17 18.09
CA VAL A 53 0.42 -3.03 16.84
C VAL A 53 -1.05 -3.33 17.12
N PRO A 54 -2.00 -2.76 16.34
CA PRO A 54 -3.37 -3.22 16.42
C PRO A 54 -3.45 -4.65 15.87
N ALA A 55 -4.27 -5.49 16.50
CA ALA A 55 -4.44 -6.90 16.11
C ALA A 55 -4.98 -7.04 14.66
N SER A 56 -5.71 -6.04 14.17
CA SER A 56 -6.16 -5.95 12.78
C SER A 56 -5.02 -5.87 11.76
N ALA A 57 -3.86 -5.35 12.15
CA ALA A 57 -2.68 -5.25 11.29
C ALA A 57 -1.86 -6.55 11.20
N VAL A 58 -2.22 -7.57 11.99
CA VAL A 58 -1.52 -8.86 12.03
C VAL A 58 -2.18 -9.84 11.08
N TYR A 59 -1.40 -10.35 10.14
CA TYR A 59 -1.83 -11.34 9.14
C TYR A 59 -1.22 -12.70 9.47
N GLU A 60 -2.02 -13.77 9.36
CA GLU A 60 -1.54 -15.14 9.55
C GLU A 60 -1.56 -15.91 8.23
N GLU A 61 -0.40 -16.46 7.85
CA GLU A 61 -0.25 -17.25 6.63
C GLU A 61 0.76 -18.38 6.85
N GLY A 62 0.35 -19.63 6.58
CA GLY A 62 1.25 -20.77 6.70
C GLY A 62 1.82 -21.00 8.10
N GLY A 63 1.06 -20.65 9.16
CA GLY A 63 1.48 -20.81 10.56
C GLY A 63 2.48 -19.77 11.06
N LYS A 64 2.67 -18.67 10.31
CA LYS A 64 3.51 -17.54 10.67
C LYS A 64 2.68 -16.26 10.67
N SER A 65 3.11 -15.30 11.49
CA SER A 65 2.47 -13.99 11.61
C SER A 65 3.31 -12.92 10.89
N TYR A 66 2.62 -11.99 10.23
CA TYR A 66 3.24 -10.93 9.45
C TYR A 66 2.51 -9.61 9.64
N VAL A 67 3.22 -8.53 9.32
CA VAL A 67 2.62 -7.21 9.07
C VAL A 67 3.06 -6.71 7.71
N TYR A 68 2.25 -5.86 7.09
CA TYR A 68 2.61 -5.19 5.85
C TYR A 68 3.00 -3.74 6.14
N ALA A 69 4.27 -3.42 5.96
CA ALA A 69 4.79 -2.07 6.10
C ALA A 69 4.63 -1.29 4.79
N ILE A 70 4.21 -0.03 4.90
CA ILE A 70 4.09 0.88 3.76
C ILE A 70 5.43 1.57 3.56
N VAL A 71 6.08 1.26 2.44
CA VAL A 71 7.38 1.82 2.07
C VAL A 71 7.18 2.87 0.96
N PRO A 72 7.47 4.15 1.22
CA PRO A 72 7.46 5.16 0.18
C PRO A 72 8.70 5.00 -0.71
N THR A 73 8.49 4.89 -2.01
CA THR A 73 9.52 4.96 -3.03
C THR A 73 9.32 6.23 -3.85
N THR A 74 10.34 7.10 -3.91
CA THR A 74 10.32 8.27 -4.79
C THR A 74 10.41 7.84 -6.24
N GLY A 75 9.32 8.04 -7.00
CA GLY A 75 9.33 7.97 -8.46
C GLY A 75 9.72 9.31 -9.10
N PHE A 76 9.80 9.32 -10.43
CA PHE A 76 10.21 10.51 -11.21
C PHE A 76 9.27 11.72 -11.06
N SER A 77 8.01 11.53 -10.65
CA SER A 77 7.03 12.62 -10.49
C SER A 77 5.94 12.38 -9.44
N ALA A 78 5.97 11.24 -8.74
CA ALA A 78 4.96 10.87 -7.75
C ALA A 78 5.59 10.00 -6.64
N GLN A 79 5.06 10.12 -5.43
CA GLN A 79 5.39 9.22 -4.33
C GLN A 79 4.61 7.92 -4.53
N ILE A 80 5.32 6.82 -4.73
CA ILE A 80 4.74 5.50 -4.93
C ILE A 80 4.84 4.77 -3.59
N TYR A 81 3.74 4.20 -3.12
CA TYR A 81 3.74 3.40 -1.90
C TYR A 81 3.69 1.92 -2.25
N THR A 82 4.61 1.15 -1.69
CA THR A 82 4.67 -0.31 -1.86
C THR A 82 4.59 -1.00 -0.52
N LEU A 83 3.99 -2.18 -0.48
CA LEU A 83 4.00 -3.00 0.73
C LEU A 83 5.27 -3.81 0.84
N SER A 84 5.81 -3.91 2.05
CA SER A 84 6.85 -4.83 2.43
C SER A 84 6.32 -5.77 3.51
N LYS A 85 6.32 -7.07 3.23
CA LYS A 85 5.90 -8.12 4.16
C LYS A 85 7.01 -8.36 5.17
N ILE A 86 6.69 -8.19 6.45
CA ILE A 86 7.63 -8.35 7.55
C ILE A 86 7.11 -9.46 8.44
N GLU A 87 7.90 -10.52 8.60
CA GLU A 87 7.61 -11.60 9.56
C GLU A 87 7.79 -11.07 10.98
N ILE A 88 6.81 -11.36 11.83
CA ILE A 88 6.79 -10.95 13.23
C ILE A 88 6.60 -12.15 14.14
N THR A 89 7.16 -12.05 15.35
CA THR A 89 6.82 -12.95 16.45
C THR A 89 5.82 -12.25 17.35
N VAL A 90 4.64 -12.85 17.49
CA VAL A 90 3.58 -12.40 18.40
C VAL A 90 3.87 -12.96 19.78
N ASN A 91 4.02 -12.09 20.77
CA ASN A 91 4.22 -12.50 22.16
C ASN A 91 2.89 -12.70 22.88
N GLU A 92 2.03 -11.68 22.82
CA GLU A 92 0.72 -11.68 23.46
C GLU A 92 -0.23 -10.75 22.71
N THR A 93 -1.51 -11.09 22.77
CA THR A 93 -2.61 -10.20 22.40
C THR A 93 -3.37 -9.87 23.67
N VAL A 94 -3.55 -8.58 23.95
CA VAL A 94 -4.14 -8.10 25.20
C VAL A 94 -5.58 -7.69 24.93
N GLU A 95 -6.53 -8.44 25.49
CA GLU A 95 -7.97 -8.25 25.24
C GLU A 95 -8.55 -7.00 25.92
N ASP A 96 -7.92 -6.52 27.00
CA ASP A 96 -8.41 -5.39 27.79
C ASP A 96 -7.95 -4.01 27.28
N TYR A 97 -7.10 -3.96 26.25
CA TYR A 97 -6.52 -2.72 25.75
C TYR A 97 -6.85 -2.51 24.27
N ILE A 98 -7.31 -1.28 23.98
CA ILE A 98 -7.65 -0.82 22.63
C ILE A 98 -6.51 0.03 22.10
N TYR A 99 -6.13 -0.21 20.85
CA TYR A 99 -5.09 0.56 20.19
C TYR A 99 -5.54 2.03 20.00
N PRO A 100 -4.73 3.03 20.38
CA PRO A 100 -5.13 4.42 20.21
C PRO A 100 -5.37 4.78 18.74
N GLY A 101 -6.57 5.25 18.41
CA GLY A 101 -6.95 5.63 17.04
C GLY A 101 -7.63 4.52 16.22
N GLU A 102 -7.74 3.30 16.75
CA GLU A 102 -8.46 2.20 16.12
C GLU A 102 -9.23 1.40 17.18
N ASN A 103 -10.49 1.03 16.92
CA ASN A 103 -11.25 0.17 17.85
C ASN A 103 -10.81 -1.31 17.73
N ALA A 104 -9.50 -1.57 17.82
CA ALA A 104 -8.89 -2.89 17.68
C ALA A 104 -8.10 -3.25 18.94
N LEU A 105 -8.03 -4.55 19.24
CA LEU A 105 -7.19 -5.08 20.32
C LEU A 105 -5.71 -4.79 20.04
N ILE A 106 -4.90 -4.83 21.10
CA ILE A 106 -3.45 -4.64 21.00
C ILE A 106 -2.74 -5.99 20.91
N THR A 107 -1.77 -6.09 19.99
CA THR A 107 -0.83 -7.20 19.90
C THR A 107 0.60 -6.71 20.11
N VAL A 108 1.35 -7.43 20.94
CA VAL A 108 2.75 -7.16 21.30
C VAL A 108 3.68 -8.02 20.45
N VAL A 109 4.65 -7.39 19.78
CA VAL A 109 5.55 -8.04 18.82
C VAL A 109 7.02 -7.64 19.00
N ASP A 110 7.93 -8.54 18.66
CA ASP A 110 9.38 -8.37 18.94
C ASP A 110 10.18 -7.73 17.79
N THR A 111 9.85 -8.03 16.54
CA THR A 111 10.77 -7.87 15.39
C THR A 111 10.34 -6.82 14.37
N LEU A 112 9.90 -5.65 14.83
CA LEU A 112 9.56 -4.55 13.93
C LEU A 112 10.76 -3.62 13.69
N PRO A 113 11.14 -3.35 12.42
CA PRO A 113 12.45 -2.80 12.10
C PRO A 113 12.65 -1.33 12.44
N SER A 114 11.60 -0.52 12.63
CA SER A 114 11.77 0.91 13.02
C SER A 114 10.52 1.52 13.68
N PRO A 115 10.67 2.38 14.71
CA PRO A 115 9.62 3.30 15.13
C PRO A 115 9.24 4.27 13.99
N GLY A 116 7.97 4.66 13.92
CA GLY A 116 7.44 5.55 12.88
C GLY A 116 7.09 4.84 11.56
N LEU A 117 7.21 3.51 11.52
CA LEU A 117 6.79 2.72 10.37
C LEU A 117 5.26 2.72 10.28
N ASN A 118 4.73 2.98 9.08
CA ASN A 118 3.31 2.84 8.82
C ASN A 118 3.02 1.40 8.44
N VAL A 119 2.10 0.75 9.15
CA VAL A 119 1.66 -0.62 8.85
C VAL A 119 0.19 -0.63 8.45
N VAL A 120 -0.16 -1.52 7.53
CA VAL A 120 -1.53 -1.68 7.06
C VAL A 120 -2.39 -2.24 8.19
N SER A 121 -3.48 -1.54 8.52
CA SER A 121 -4.49 -2.01 9.48
C SER A 121 -5.71 -2.61 8.76
N LYS A 122 -6.09 -2.04 7.61
CA LYS A 122 -7.17 -2.56 6.76
C LYS A 122 -6.84 -2.38 5.29
N CYS A 123 -7.42 -3.24 4.45
CA CYS A 123 -7.38 -3.10 3.00
C CYS A 123 -8.75 -3.43 2.39
N ASN A 124 -9.06 -2.81 1.26
CA ASN A 124 -10.27 -3.09 0.48
C ASN A 124 -10.15 -4.35 -0.40
N GLU A 125 -8.94 -4.85 -0.61
CA GLU A 125 -8.62 -5.93 -1.54
C GLU A 125 -7.56 -6.86 -0.93
N GLU A 126 -7.32 -8.01 -1.58
CA GLU A 126 -6.24 -8.91 -1.20
C GLU A 126 -4.87 -8.27 -1.45
N ILE A 127 -3.97 -8.39 -0.48
CA ILE A 127 -2.64 -7.78 -0.53
C ILE A 127 -1.52 -8.83 -0.46
N SER A 128 -0.39 -8.52 -1.10
CA SER A 128 0.81 -9.35 -1.07
C SER A 128 2.07 -8.50 -1.03
N ASP A 129 3.23 -9.14 -0.83
CA ASP A 129 4.51 -8.42 -0.77
C ASP A 129 4.83 -7.70 -2.09
N GLY A 130 5.38 -6.50 -2.01
CA GLY A 130 5.84 -5.70 -3.16
C GLY A 130 4.73 -5.03 -3.98
N ILE A 131 3.44 -5.24 -3.66
CA ILE A 131 2.37 -4.58 -4.41
C ILE A 131 2.35 -3.08 -4.16
N ARG A 132 1.90 -2.32 -5.17
CA ARG A 132 1.67 -0.89 -5.05
C ARG A 132 0.29 -0.63 -4.47
N VAL A 133 0.21 0.28 -3.52
CA VAL A 133 -1.03 0.62 -2.80
C VAL A 133 -1.26 2.12 -2.76
N LEU A 134 -2.49 2.50 -2.43
CA LEU A 134 -2.86 3.86 -2.11
C LEU A 134 -3.14 3.96 -0.60
N PRO A 135 -2.26 4.60 0.19
CA PRO A 135 -2.54 4.87 1.59
C PRO A 135 -3.68 5.89 1.69
N VAL A 136 -4.69 5.58 2.50
CA VAL A 136 -5.85 6.45 2.78
C VAL A 136 -6.04 6.60 4.28
N GLU A 137 -6.68 7.68 4.72
CA GLU A 137 -6.99 7.89 6.14
C GLU A 137 -8.09 6.96 6.64
N SER A 138 -9.09 6.66 5.80
CA SER A 138 -10.12 5.65 6.08
C SER A 138 -10.69 5.04 4.79
N LEU A 139 -11.06 3.76 4.88
CA LEU A 139 -11.87 2.99 3.95
C LEU A 139 -13.33 3.11 4.40
N GLU A 140 -14.06 4.07 3.86
CA GLU A 140 -15.52 4.20 4.03
C GLU A 140 -16.30 3.00 3.45
#